data_AF-A0A9E7GG60-F1
#
_entry.id   AF-A0A9E7GG60-F1
#
_cell.length_a   1.000
_cell.length_b   1.000
_cell.length_c   1.000
_cell.angle_alpha   90.00
_cell.angle_beta   90.00
_cell.angle_gamma   90.00
#
_symmetry.space_group_name_H-M   'P 1'
#
loop_
_entity.id
_entity.type
_entity.pdbx_description
1 polymer ?
#
loop_
_entity_poly.entity_id
_entity_poly.type
_entity_poly.pdbx_seq_one_letter_code
_entity_poly.pdbx_strand_id
1 'polypeptide(L)' 'MSSIGGQKRVPMFEKMDDQIMDAMSDRLKPVLYTECSCIVREGDPVNEMLFIVRGELESITTNGGRTGFSNSDILKA' A
#
# COMPACT_ATOMS: atom_id res chain seq x y z
N MET A 1 -2.71 3.46 23.58
CA MET A 1 -2.33 2.91 22.26
C MET A 1 -3.34 3.49 21.29
N SER A 2 -2.93 4.46 20.46
CA SER A 2 -3.87 5.23 19.63
C SER A 2 -4.34 4.38 18.45
N SER A 3 -5.66 4.21 18.33
CA SER A 3 -6.30 3.69 17.11
C SER A 3 -5.82 4.48 15.91
N ILE A 4 -5.30 3.78 14.91
CA ILE A 4 -4.96 4.33 13.60
C ILE A 4 -6.28 4.63 12.87
N GLY A 5 -6.87 5.79 13.18
CA GLY A 5 -8.10 6.28 12.59
C GLY A 5 -7.88 6.63 11.12
N GLY A 6 -7.99 5.65 10.23
CA GLY A 6 -7.87 5.89 8.78
C GLY A 6 -8.18 4.71 7.87
N GLN A 7 -8.28 3.48 8.38
CA GLN A 7 -8.35 2.29 7.52
C GLN A 7 -9.76 2.02 6.93
N LYS A 8 -10.81 2.78 7.31
CA LYS A 8 -12.19 2.63 6.78
C LYS A 8 -12.41 3.23 5.38
N ARG A 9 -11.41 3.85 4.75
CA ARG A 9 -11.56 4.54 3.45
C ARG A 9 -11.23 3.67 2.23
N VAL A 10 -10.83 2.41 2.42
CA VAL A 10 -10.59 1.50 1.29
C VAL A 10 -11.78 0.56 1.16
N PRO A 11 -12.46 0.48 0.01
CA PRO A 11 -13.67 -0.33 -0.18
C PRO A 11 -13.52 -1.81 0.23
N MET A 12 -12.31 -2.35 0.17
CA MET A 12 -12.01 -3.71 0.63
C MET A 12 -12.17 -3.92 2.16
N PHE A 13 -12.07 -2.85 2.95
CA PHE A 13 -12.20 -2.87 4.42
C PHE A 13 -13.58 -2.45 4.93
N GLU A 14 -14.48 -1.97 4.07
CA GLU A 14 -15.83 -1.52 4.48
C GLU A 14 -16.69 -2.64 5.08
N LYS A 15 -16.40 -3.90 4.76
CA LYS A 15 -17.08 -5.09 5.30
C LYS A 15 -16.31 -5.79 6.41
N MET A 16 -15.10 -5.33 6.75
CA MET A 16 -14.32 -5.91 7.84
C MET A 16 -14.74 -5.24 9.16
N ASP A 17 -15.18 -6.07 10.12
CA ASP A 17 -15.54 -5.59 11.46
C ASP A 17 -14.32 -4.95 12.14
N ASP A 18 -14.56 -4.01 13.06
CA ASP A 18 -13.53 -3.26 13.78
C ASP A 18 -12.54 -4.22 14.51
N GLN A 19 -13.03 -5.38 14.94
CA GLN A 19 -12.19 -6.44 15.54
C GLN A 19 -11.17 -7.05 14.56
N ILE A 20 -11.52 -7.21 13.28
CA ILE A 20 -10.59 -7.71 12.25
C ILE A 20 -9.55 -6.64 11.94
N MET A 21 -9.95 -5.38 11.92
CA MET A 21 -9.06 -4.24 11.70
C MET A 21 -8.03 -4.09 12.83
N ASP A 22 -8.47 -4.27 14.07
CA ASP A 22 -7.59 -4.28 15.25
C ASP A 22 -6.62 -5.47 15.19
N ALA A 23 -7.12 -6.69 14.93
CA ALA A 23 -6.28 -7.88 14.81
C ALA A 23 -5.28 -7.82 13.62
N MET A 24 -5.64 -7.15 12.53
CA MET A 24 -4.73 -6.86 11.42
C MET A 24 -3.68 -5.83 11.83
N SER A 25 -4.09 -4.73 12.48
CA SER A 25 -3.17 -3.69 12.95
C SER A 25 -2.15 -4.22 13.95
N ASP A 26 -2.54 -5.13 14.84
CA ASP A 26 -1.63 -5.80 15.78
C ASP A 26 -0.57 -6.67 15.09
N ARG A 27 -0.85 -7.14 13.86
CA ARG A 27 0.03 -8.01 13.07
C ARG A 27 0.83 -7.25 12.03
N LEU A 28 0.51 -5.99 11.75
CA LEU A 28 1.29 -5.14 10.86
C LEU A 28 2.64 -4.82 11.50
N LYS A 29 3.71 -5.05 10.74
CA LYS A 29 5.07 -4.70 11.15
C LYS A 29 5.49 -3.40 10.46
N PRO A 30 5.93 -2.37 11.21
CA PRO A 30 6.45 -1.17 10.58
C PRO A 30 7.75 -1.50 9.84
N VAL A 31 7.87 -1.02 8.61
CA VAL A 31 9.07 -1.15 7.76
C VAL A 31 9.44 0.24 7.23
N LEU A 32 10.74 0.53 7.19
CA LEU A 32 11.26 1.78 6.63
C LEU A 32 11.86 1.51 5.26
N TYR A 33 11.43 2.29 4.27
CA TYR A 33 12.05 2.35 2.95
C TYR A 33 12.68 3.73 2.78
N THR A 34 13.91 3.76 2.29
CA THR A 34 14.61 5.01 1.96
C THR A 34 14.31 5.43 0.53
N GLU A 35 14.65 6.66 0.18
CA GLU A 35 14.58 7.14 -1.21
C GLU A 35 15.29 6.14 -2.16
N CYS A 36 14.76 6.05 -3.38
CA CYS A 36 15.21 5.12 -4.42
C CYS A 36 15.04 3.62 -4.10
N SER A 37 14.34 3.26 -3.01
CA SER A 37 13.97 1.85 -2.76
C SER A 37 12.82 1.42 -3.66
N CYS A 38 12.96 0.25 -4.29
CA CYS A 38 11.86 -0.38 -5.01
C CYS A 38 11.08 -1.29 -4.06
N ILE A 39 9.79 -1.00 -3.86
CA ILE A 39 8.92 -1.77 -2.95
C ILE A 39 8.22 -2.91 -3.67
N VAL A 40 7.64 -2.63 -4.85
CA VAL A 40 6.94 -3.62 -5.69
C VAL A 40 7.34 -3.38 -7.14
N ARG A 41 7.47 -4.47 -7.91
CA ARG A 41 7.78 -4.43 -9.34
C ARG A 41 6.61 -4.94 -10.14
N GLU A 42 6.26 -4.23 -11.21
CA GLU A 42 5.24 -4.67 -12.15
C GLU A 42 5.58 -6.04 -12.74
N GLY A 43 4.60 -6.94 -12.75
CA GLY A 43 4.74 -8.32 -13.26
C GLY A 43 5.19 -9.34 -12.22
N ASP A 44 5.79 -8.91 -11.10
CA ASP A 44 6.10 -9.82 -10.00
C ASP A 44 4.81 -10.16 -9.20
N PRO A 45 4.69 -11.38 -8.66
CA PRO A 45 3.52 -11.76 -7.86
C PRO A 45 3.41 -10.89 -6.60
N VAL A 46 2.18 -10.44 -6.29
CA VAL A 46 1.91 -9.64 -5.09
C VAL A 46 1.85 -10.57 -3.88
N ASN A 47 2.93 -10.59 -3.09
CA ASN A 47 3.03 -11.44 -1.90
C ASN A 47 2.54 -10.74 -0.62
N GLU A 48 2.56 -9.40 -0.59
CA GLU A 48 2.30 -8.62 0.62
C GLU A 48 1.50 -7.35 0.30
N MET A 49 0.74 -6.90 1.29
CA MET A 49 0.03 -5.62 1.26
C MET A 49 0.68 -4.65 2.24
N LEU A 50 0.97 -3.43 1.77
CA LEU A 50 1.63 -2.41 2.56
C LEU A 50 0.72 -1.19 2.75
N PHE A 51 0.82 -0.57 3.92
CA PHE A 51 0.15 0.68 4.24
C PHE A 51 1.18 1.81 4.33
N ILE A 52 1.00 2.88 3.57
CA ILE A 52 1.85 4.07 3.67
C ILE A 52 1.38 4.86 4.89
N VAL A 53 2.12 4.77 6.00
CA VAL A 53 1.78 5.49 7.24
C VAL A 53 2.33 6.91 7.22
N ARG A 54 3.51 7.13 6.59
CA ARG A 54 4.16 8.44 6.43
C ARG A 54 5.00 8.43 5.16
N GLY A 55 5.08 9.58 4.48
CA GLY A 55 5.86 9.78 3.26
C GLY A 55 5.02 9.71 1.99
N GLU A 56 5.70 9.60 0.85
CA GLU A 56 5.09 9.44 -0.46
C GLU A 56 5.80 8.34 -1.24
N LEU A 57 5.06 7.68 -2.13
CA LEU A 57 5.54 6.63 -3.01
C LEU A 57 5.19 6.98 -4.45
N GLU A 58 6.17 6.86 -5.34
CA GLU A 58 5.93 6.95 -6.79
C GLU A 58 5.51 5.57 -7.31
N SER A 59 4.37 5.52 -8.01
CA SER A 59 3.88 4.35 -8.71
C SER A 59 4.08 4.56 -10.19
N ILE A 60 4.73 3.60 -10.88
CA ILE A 60 4.93 3.62 -12.33
C ILE A 60 4.48 2.27 -12.88
N THR A 61 3.69 2.28 -13.94
CA THR A 61 3.20 1.07 -14.61
C THR A 61 3.18 1.23 -16.12
N THR A 62 3.51 0.14 -16.80
CA THR A 62 3.40 -0.05 -18.25
C THR A 62 2.10 -0.76 -18.64
N ASN A 63 1.14 -0.89 -17.71
CA ASN A 63 -0.11 -1.63 -17.89
C ASN A 63 0.12 -3.06 -18.40
N GLY A 64 1.00 -3.79 -17.72
CA GLY A 64 1.36 -5.18 -18.03
C GLY A 64 2.37 -5.33 -19.17
N GLY A 65 3.32 -4.40 -19.31
CA GLY A 65 4.37 -4.47 -20.35
C GLY A 65 3.93 -3.95 -21.72
N ARG A 66 2.87 -3.13 -21.79
CA ARG A 66 2.38 -2.57 -23.06
C ARG A 66 3.38 -1.56 -23.61
N THR A 67 3.96 -1.87 -24.77
CA THR A 67 4.91 -0.99 -25.45
C THR A 67 4.30 0.37 -25.78
N GLY A 68 5.00 1.44 -25.41
CA GLY A 68 4.56 2.83 -25.65
C GLY A 68 3.53 3.36 -24.64
N PHE A 69 3.23 2.62 -23.57
CA PHE A 69 2.39 3.08 -22.47
C PHE A 69 3.21 3.24 -21.19
N SER A 70 3.08 4.38 -20.54
CA SER A 70 3.63 4.67 -19.21
C SER A 70 2.61 5.50 -18.44
N ASN A 71 2.21 5.04 -17.27
CA ASN A 71 1.42 5.81 -16.33
C ASN A 71 2.21 5.97 -15.02
N SER A 72 2.13 7.14 -14.42
CA SER A 72 2.82 7.45 -13.17
C SER A 72 1.93 8.26 -12.24
N ASP A 73 1.91 7.90 -10.97
CA ASP A 73 1.11 8.56 -9.93
C ASP A 73 1.91 8.66 -8.63
N ILE A 74 1.64 9.69 -7.83
CA ILE A 74 2.22 9.84 -6.48
C ILE A 74 1.16 9.46 -5.44
N LEU A 75 1.48 8.42 -4.66
CA LEU A 75 0.68 7.97 -3.53
C LEU A 75 1.19 8.64 -2.26
N LYS A 76 0.42 9.59 -1.72
CA LYS A 76 0.71 10.25 -0.44
C LYS A 76 -0.15 9.68 0.68
N ALA A 77 0.43 9.53 1.87
CA ALA A 77 -0.28 9.20 3.10
C ALA A 77 -1.19 10.36 3.56
#